data_AF-A0A5D4QNQ2-F1
#
_entry.id   AF-A0A5D4QNQ2-F1
#
_cell.length_a   1.000
_cell.length_b   1.000
_cell.length_c   1.000
_cell.angle_alpha   90.00
_cell.angle_beta   90.00
_cell.angle_gamma   90.00
#
_symmetry.space_group_name_H-M   'P 1'
#
loop_
_entity.id
_entity.type
_entity.pdbx_description
1 polymer ?
#
loop_
_entity_poly.entity_id
_entity_poly.type
_entity_poly.pdbx_seq_one_letter_code
_entity_poly.pdbx_strand_id
1 'polypeptide(L)'
;MSNVTTKNLNYYLSLDYSIIINKVKEDDHEYYFGKIAELEGCHTDADTVDELMKELEEVKKDYIKLKLEHNDKIPEPNEMPSGKIVLRMPKTLHWRLAGEAAQEGVSLNQYMIYKLSRSVE
;
A
#
# COMPACT_ATOMS: atom_id res chain seq x y z
N MET A 1 -30.62 -10.94 -10.88
CA MET A 1 -29.50 -11.86 -11.11
C MET A 1 -28.25 -10.99 -11.22
N SER A 2 -27.43 -10.99 -10.17
CA SER A 2 -26.24 -10.15 -10.07
C SER A 2 -25.15 -10.69 -11.01
N ASN A 3 -24.73 -9.88 -11.98
CA ASN A 3 -23.54 -10.14 -12.79
C ASN A 3 -22.31 -10.14 -11.87
N VAL A 4 -21.92 -11.31 -11.38
CA VAL A 4 -20.61 -11.47 -10.74
C VAL A 4 -19.60 -11.56 -11.88
N THR A 5 -18.94 -10.44 -12.17
CA THR A 5 -17.82 -10.41 -13.09
C THR A 5 -16.71 -11.28 -12.48
N THR A 6 -16.55 -12.51 -12.98
CA THR A 6 -15.53 -13.44 -12.50
C THR A 6 -14.15 -12.85 -12.82
N LYS A 7 -13.49 -12.30 -11.80
CA LYS A 7 -12.12 -11.80 -11.90
C LYS A 7 -11.21 -12.98 -12.24
N ASN A 8 -10.47 -12.90 -13.34
CA ASN A 8 -9.62 -13.97 -13.85
C ASN A 8 -8.13 -13.64 -13.67
N LEU A 9 -7.24 -14.57 -14.02
CA LEU A 9 -5.79 -14.39 -13.89
C LEU A 9 -5.30 -13.10 -14.57
N ASN A 10 -5.75 -12.84 -15.80
CA ASN A 10 -5.33 -11.66 -16.56
C ASN A 10 -5.78 -10.36 -15.90
N TYR A 11 -6.98 -10.33 -15.29
CA TYR A 11 -7.44 -9.18 -14.52
C TYR A 11 -6.46 -8.84 -13.40
N TYR A 12 -6.13 -9.82 -12.55
CA TYR A 12 -5.23 -9.57 -11.43
C TYR A 12 -3.81 -9.25 -11.88
N LEU A 13 -3.28 -9.93 -12.90
CA LEU A 13 -1.94 -9.62 -13.43
C LEU A 13 -1.83 -8.18 -13.95
N SER A 14 -2.93 -7.63 -14.49
CA SER A 14 -2.98 -6.26 -15.03
C SER A 14 -3.03 -5.16 -13.97
N LEU A 15 -3.19 -5.50 -12.69
CA LEU A 15 -3.24 -4.51 -11.62
C LEU A 15 -1.84 -4.03 -11.23
N ASP A 16 -1.74 -2.75 -10.89
CA ASP A 16 -0.52 -2.08 -10.47
C ASP A 16 -0.19 -2.36 -8.99
N TYR A 17 0.26 -3.58 -8.71
CA TYR A 17 0.73 -3.94 -7.37
C TYR A 17 2.01 -3.22 -6.98
N SER A 18 2.12 -2.89 -5.70
CA SER A 18 3.29 -2.21 -5.17
C SER A 18 4.43 -3.21 -4.96
N ILE A 19 5.59 -2.95 -5.58
CA ILE A 19 6.80 -3.75 -5.39
C ILE A 19 7.72 -3.05 -4.39
N ILE A 20 8.16 -3.77 -3.37
CA ILE A 20 9.12 -3.30 -2.37
C ILE A 20 10.42 -4.07 -2.58
N ILE A 21 11.52 -3.34 -2.80
CA ILE A 21 12.85 -3.91 -3.00
C ILE A 21 13.76 -3.40 -1.88
N ASN A 22 14.45 -4.32 -1.22
CA ASN A 22 15.49 -4.01 -0.25
C ASN A 22 16.80 -4.62 -0.72
N LYS A 23 17.89 -3.85 -0.63
CA LYS A 23 19.23 -4.41 -0.78
C LYS A 23 19.62 -5.08 0.53
N VAL A 24 20.00 -6.34 0.47
CA VAL A 24 20.42 -7.15 1.62
C VAL A 24 21.91 -7.44 1.50
N LYS A 25 22.61 -7.37 2.63
CA LYS A 25 24.02 -7.73 2.74
C LYS A 25 24.15 -8.77 3.83
N GLU A 26 24.61 -9.96 3.46
CA GLU A 26 24.78 -11.09 4.36
C GLU A 26 26.18 -11.66 4.14
N ASP A 27 26.98 -11.68 5.20
CA ASP A 27 28.42 -11.94 5.15
C ASP A 27 29.14 -11.10 4.07
N ASP A 28 29.60 -11.76 3.01
CA ASP A 28 30.34 -11.20 1.87
C ASP A 28 29.52 -11.24 0.55
N HIS A 29 28.22 -11.53 0.64
CA HIS A 29 27.29 -11.55 -0.49
C HIS A 29 26.29 -10.39 -0.40
N GLU A 30 26.07 -9.70 -1.51
CA GLU A 30 25.07 -8.65 -1.64
C GLU A 30 24.03 -9.08 -2.67
N TYR A 31 22.76 -9.09 -2.25
CA TYR A 31 21.63 -9.46 -3.09
C TYR A 31 20.46 -8.50 -2.86
N TYR A 32 19.40 -8.67 -3.64
CA TYR A 32 18.17 -7.90 -3.52
C TYR A 32 17.05 -8.84 -3.09
N PHE A 33 16.30 -8.42 -2.07
CA PHE A 33 15.06 -9.07 -1.68
C PHE A 33 13.87 -8.24 -2.18
N GLY A 34 12.93 -8.87 -2.86
CA GLY A 34 11.75 -8.23 -3.44
C GLY A 34 10.46 -8.88 -2.97
N LYS A 35 9.43 -8.07 -2.73
CA LYS A 35 8.08 -8.57 -2.43
C LYS A 35 6.99 -7.71 -3.05
N ILE A 36 5.82 -8.32 -3.28
CA ILE A 36 4.60 -7.59 -3.61
C ILE A 36 3.87 -7.23 -2.32
N ALA A 37 3.66 -5.94 -2.07
CA ALA A 37 3.22 -5.43 -0.77
C ALA A 37 1.84 -5.96 -0.37
N GLU A 38 0.93 -6.11 -1.32
CA GLU A 38 -0.45 -6.52 -1.07
C GLU A 38 -0.65 -8.04 -1.09
N LEU A 39 0.30 -8.80 -1.66
CA LEU A 39 0.21 -10.25 -1.78
C LEU A 39 1.10 -10.92 -0.73
N GLU A 40 0.52 -11.24 0.42
CA GLU A 40 1.24 -11.87 1.53
C GLU A 40 1.88 -13.20 1.09
N GLY A 41 3.20 -13.32 1.30
CA GLY A 41 4.00 -14.48 0.89
C GLY A 41 4.50 -14.45 -0.56
N CYS A 42 4.18 -13.41 -1.34
CA CYS A 42 4.68 -13.22 -2.71
C CYS A 42 6.01 -12.45 -2.69
N HIS A 43 7.12 -13.17 -2.56
CA HIS A 43 8.47 -12.60 -2.51
C HIS A 43 9.51 -13.53 -3.13
N THR A 44 10.65 -12.98 -3.53
CA THR A 44 11.83 -13.70 -4.01
C THR A 44 13.09 -12.87 -3.73
N ASP A 45 14.26 -13.43 -4.01
CA ASP A 45 15.55 -12.77 -3.92
C ASP A 45 16.38 -13.06 -5.17
N ALA A 46 17.24 -12.12 -5.55
CA ALA A 46 18.14 -12.27 -6.70
C ALA A 46 19.37 -11.37 -6.56
N ASP A 47 20.44 -11.69 -7.30
CA ASP A 47 21.70 -10.93 -7.24
C ASP A 47 21.59 -9.55 -7.91
N THR A 48 20.62 -9.39 -8.83
CA THR A 48 20.39 -8.13 -9.54
C THR A 48 18.93 -7.71 -9.49
N VAL A 49 18.68 -6.40 -9.58
CA VAL A 49 17.31 -5.85 -9.64
C VAL A 49 16.56 -6.36 -10.88
N ASP A 50 17.23 -6.47 -12.03
CA ASP A 50 16.59 -6.94 -13.26
C ASP A 50 16.14 -8.40 -13.19
N GLU A 51 16.94 -9.25 -12.54
CA GLU A 51 16.59 -10.65 -12.28
C GLU A 51 15.46 -10.74 -11.26
N LEU A 52 15.56 -9.99 -10.16
CA LEU A 52 14.52 -9.91 -9.14
C LEU A 52 13.16 -9.56 -9.75
N MET A 53 13.12 -8.57 -10.64
CA MET A 53 11.87 -8.14 -11.28
C MET A 53 11.25 -9.24 -12.16
N LYS A 54 12.07 -10.03 -12.86
CA LYS A 54 11.59 -11.16 -13.67
C LYS A 54 11.04 -12.28 -12.80
N GLU A 55 11.79 -12.66 -11.78
CA GLU A 55 11.36 -13.71 -10.85
C GLU A 55 10.10 -13.31 -10.09
N LEU A 56 10.02 -12.06 -9.64
CA LEU A 56 8.86 -11.56 -8.90
C LEU A 56 7.58 -11.61 -9.73
N GLU A 57 7.66 -11.37 -11.05
CA GLU A 57 6.50 -11.48 -11.95
C GLU A 57 6.05 -12.95 -12.13
N GLU A 58 6.97 -13.91 -12.18
CA GLU A 58 6.62 -15.34 -12.20
C GLU A 58 6.01 -15.79 -10.87
N VAL A 59 6.61 -15.39 -9.74
CA VAL A 59 6.08 -15.69 -8.40
C VAL A 59 4.67 -15.08 -8.22
N LYS A 60 4.45 -13.84 -8.69
CA LYS A 60 3.12 -13.18 -8.70
C LYS A 60 2.10 -14.00 -9.47
N LYS A 61 2.46 -14.45 -10.66
CA LYS A 61 1.59 -15.23 -11.54
C LYS A 61 1.20 -16.57 -10.91
N ASP A 62 2.14 -17.27 -10.32
CA ASP A 62 1.88 -18.55 -9.67
C ASP A 62 1.09 -18.39 -8.37
N TYR A 63 1.36 -17.33 -7.60
CA TYR A 63 0.56 -16.96 -6.43
C TYR A 63 -0.92 -16.74 -6.80
N ILE A 64 -1.19 -15.93 -7.82
CA ILE A 64 -2.55 -15.60 -8.26
C ILE A 64 -3.26 -16.85 -8.79
N LYS A 65 -2.58 -17.69 -9.58
CA LYS A 65 -3.15 -18.96 -10.07
C LYS A 65 -3.57 -19.86 -8.92
N LEU A 66 -2.68 -20.10 -7.95
CA LEU A 66 -2.95 -20.94 -6.79
C LEU A 66 -4.17 -20.43 -6.02
N LYS A 67 -4.24 -19.12 -5.77
CA LYS A 67 -5.38 -18.51 -5.09
C LYS A 67 -6.69 -18.65 -5.88
N LEU A 68 -6.66 -18.50 -7.20
CA LEU A 68 -7.83 -18.72 -8.06
C LEU A 68 -8.28 -20.19 -8.05
N GLU A 69 -7.35 -21.15 -8.09
CA GLU A 69 -7.65 -22.59 -8.04
C GLU A 69 -8.33 -22.99 -6.73
N HIS A 70 -7.88 -22.42 -5.61
CA HIS A 70 -8.47 -22.64 -4.29
C HIS A 70 -9.69 -21.76 -3.99
N ASN A 71 -10.09 -20.88 -4.92
CA ASN A 71 -11.15 -19.90 -4.73
C ASN A 71 -10.94 -19.03 -3.48
N ASP A 72 -9.67 -18.73 -3.18
CA ASP A 72 -9.23 -17.85 -2.11
C ASP A 72 -9.38 -16.36 -2.52
N LYS A 73 -9.52 -15.49 -1.53
CA LYS A 73 -9.52 -14.04 -1.76
C LYS A 73 -8.12 -13.56 -2.18
N ILE A 74 -8.04 -12.86 -3.30
CA ILE A 74 -6.82 -12.19 -3.78
C ILE A 74 -6.94 -10.70 -3.44
N PRO A 75 -6.03 -10.13 -2.62
CA PRO A 75 -5.98 -8.70 -2.38
C PRO A 75 -5.72 -7.94 -3.67
N GLU A 76 -6.39 -6.80 -3.86
CA GLU A 76 -6.10 -5.87 -4.95
C GLU A 76 -5.21 -4.74 -4.41
N PRO A 77 -4.40 -4.08 -5.26
CA PRO A 77 -3.64 -2.92 -4.85
C PRO A 77 -4.55 -1.90 -4.18
N ASN A 78 -4.18 -1.44 -2.99
CA ASN A 78 -4.94 -0.39 -2.36
C ASN A 78 -4.67 0.90 -3.13
N GLU A 79 -5.70 1.49 -3.73
CA GLU A 79 -5.59 2.87 -4.17
C GLU A 79 -5.18 3.73 -2.96
N MET A 80 -4.17 4.59 -3.14
CA MET A 80 -3.87 5.57 -2.11
C MET A 80 -5.14 6.36 -1.81
N PRO A 81 -5.54 6.49 -0.53
CA PRO A 81 -6.67 7.33 -0.18
C PRO A 81 -6.42 8.74 -0.72
N SER A 82 -7.47 9.40 -1.21
CA SER A 82 -7.39 10.76 -1.79
C SER A 82 -6.82 11.86 -0.87
N GLY A 83 -6.44 11.53 0.37
CA GLY A 83 -6.03 12.47 1.42
C GLY A 83 -7.15 13.36 1.94
N LYS A 84 -8.35 13.29 1.34
CA LYS A 84 -9.51 14.09 1.73
C LYS A 84 -10.41 13.29 2.66
N ILE A 85 -10.54 13.78 3.89
CA ILE A 85 -11.41 13.18 4.91
C ILE A 85 -12.44 14.22 5.33
N VAL A 86 -13.73 13.86 5.23
CA VAL A 86 -14.83 14.65 5.82
C VAL A 86 -15.15 14.02 7.16
N LEU A 87 -14.89 14.75 8.25
CA LEU A 87 -15.13 14.28 9.61
C LEU A 87 -16.16 15.13 10.34
N ARG A 88 -16.89 14.50 11.27
CA ARG A 88 -17.71 15.18 12.27
C ARG A 88 -16.94 15.18 13.59
N MET A 89 -16.95 16.31 14.29
CA MET A 89 -16.29 16.46 15.58
C MET A 89 -17.15 17.31 16.54
N PRO A 90 -16.94 17.20 17.87
CA PRO A 90 -17.58 18.09 18.83
C PRO A 90 -17.29 19.56 18.53
N LYS A 91 -18.30 20.43 18.70
CA LYS A 91 -18.17 21.88 18.45
C LYS A 91 -17.04 22.51 19.28
N THR A 92 -16.84 22.03 20.50
CA THR A 92 -15.79 22.49 21.41
C THR A 92 -14.39 22.19 20.88
N LEU A 93 -14.19 20.99 20.31
CA LEU A 93 -12.92 20.62 19.68
C LEU A 93 -12.65 21.47 18.44
N HIS A 94 -13.65 21.65 17.58
CA HIS A 94 -13.52 22.50 16.39
C HIS A 94 -13.15 23.94 16.77
N TRP A 95 -13.84 24.52 17.76
CA TRP A 95 -13.56 25.88 18.22
C TRP A 95 -12.12 26.04 18.72
N ARG A 96 -11.63 25.07 19.50
CA ARG A 96 -10.24 25.07 19.99
C ARG A 96 -9.24 25.02 18.83
N LEU A 97 -9.39 24.06 17.91
CA LEU A 97 -8.47 23.90 16.78
C LEU A 97 -8.46 25.13 15.86
N ALA A 98 -9.62 25.74 15.61
CA ALA A 98 -9.73 26.95 14.81
C ALA A 98 -9.05 28.16 15.47
N GLY A 99 -9.21 28.31 16.79
CA GLY A 99 -8.54 29.36 17.56
C GLY A 99 -7.02 29.20 17.56
N GLU A 100 -6.51 27.99 17.81
CA GLU A 100 -5.08 27.70 17.80
C GLU A 100 -4.49 27.89 16.39
N ALA A 101 -5.19 27.46 15.33
CA ALA A 101 -4.75 27.70 13.95
C ALA A 101 -4.64 29.19 13.60
N ALA A 102 -5.60 30.00 14.06
CA ALA A 102 -5.58 31.45 13.85
C ALA A 102 -4.43 32.14 14.58
N GLN A 103 -4.08 31.70 15.80
CA GLN A 103 -2.93 32.21 16.55
C GLN A 103 -1.60 31.94 15.83
N GLU A 104 -1.48 30.78 15.19
CA GLU A 104 -0.31 30.36 14.41
C GLU A 104 -0.29 30.97 12.99
N GLY A 105 -1.36 31.66 12.58
CA GLY A 105 -1.45 32.27 11.26
C GLY A 105 -1.58 31.25 10.11
N VAL A 106 -2.08 30.05 10.38
CA VAL A 106 -2.22 28.97 9.39
C VAL A 106 -3.68 28.57 9.19
N SER A 107 -3.97 27.85 8.10
CA SER A 107 -5.31 27.28 7.90
C SER A 107 -5.61 26.19 8.94
N LEU A 108 -6.88 26.02 9.28
CA LEU A 108 -7.32 24.94 10.18
C LEU A 108 -6.88 23.56 9.66
N ASN A 109 -6.94 23.33 8.35
CA ASN A 109 -6.47 22.07 7.76
C ASN A 109 -4.97 21.85 7.99
N GLN A 110 -4.14 22.89 7.77
CA GLN A 110 -2.70 22.80 8.00
C GLN A 110 -2.40 22.53 9.47
N TYR A 111 -3.12 23.21 10.37
CA TYR A 111 -2.97 23.01 11.81
C TYR A 111 -3.33 21.59 12.24
N MET A 112 -4.44 21.05 11.73
CA MET A 112 -4.86 19.68 11.99
C MET A 112 -3.84 18.67 11.46
N ILE A 113 -3.28 18.88 10.26
CA ILE A 113 -2.21 18.03 9.71
C ILE A 113 -1.01 18.03 10.65
N TYR A 114 -0.51 19.20 11.07
CA TYR A 114 0.61 19.30 12.01
C TYR A 114 0.37 18.54 13.31
N LYS A 115 -0.82 18.67 13.91
CA LYS A 115 -1.18 17.95 15.15
C LYS A 115 -1.27 16.44 14.94
N LEU A 116 -1.84 16.01 13.82
CA LEU A 116 -1.99 14.59 13.49
C LEU A 116 -0.64 13.93 13.23
N SER A 117 0.24 14.56 12.44
CA SER A 117 1.59 14.05 12.17
C SER A 117 2.37 13.78 13.46
N ARG A 118 2.30 14.69 14.44
CA ARG A 118 2.95 14.52 15.76
C ARG A 118 2.37 13.40 16.63
N SER A 119 1.21 12.85 16.28
CA SER A 119 0.53 11.81 17.06
C SER A 119 0.64 10.41 16.45
N VAL A 120 1.09 10.31 15.20
CA VAL A 120 1.21 9.06 14.45
C VAL A 120 2.67 8.60 14.36
N GLU A 121 3.63 9.51 14.58
CA GLU A 121 5.03 9.20 14.90
C GLU A 121 5.18 8.73 16.35
#